data_AF-A0A448YQX9-F1
#
_entry.id   AF-A0A448YQX9-F1
#
_cell.length_a   1.000
_cell.length_b   1.000
_cell.length_c   1.000
_cell.angle_alpha   90.00
_cell.angle_beta   90.00
_cell.angle_gamma   90.00
#
_symmetry.space_group_name_H-M   'P 1'
#
loop_
_entity.id
_entity.type
_entity.pdbx_description
1 polymer ?
#
loop_
_entity_poly.entity_id
_entity_poly.type
_entity_poly.pdbx_seq_one_letter_code
_entity_poly.pdbx_strand_id
1 'polypeptide(L)'
;KTSKMARKGTRKKKDPNAPKRSLSAYMFFANEQRDIVRAENPGIAFGQIGKILGEKWKALDVKNRGPYEAKALADKKRYELEKAEYLKTKVEAE
;
A
#
# COMPACT_ATOMS: atom_id res chain seq x y z
N LYS A 1 18.81 21.80 1.37
CA LYS A 1 17.91 20.92 0.56
C LYS A 1 18.05 19.49 1.07
N THR A 2 17.04 18.98 1.78
CA THR A 2 17.14 17.77 2.61
C THR A 2 17.29 16.51 1.76
N SER A 3 18.50 15.96 1.74
CA SER A 3 18.83 14.62 1.23
C SER A 3 18.15 13.57 2.13
N LYS A 4 17.03 13.01 1.68
CA LYS A 4 16.39 11.89 2.36
C LYS A 4 17.02 10.58 1.86
N MET A 5 18.11 10.23 2.54
CA MET A 5 18.87 8.98 2.49
C MET A 5 17.94 7.76 2.34
N ALA A 6 17.88 7.19 1.14
CA ALA A 6 17.17 5.95 0.87
C ALA A 6 17.95 4.80 1.52
N ARG A 7 17.53 4.38 2.73
CA ARG A 7 17.96 3.10 3.31
C ARG A 7 17.46 1.98 2.40
N LYS A 8 18.35 1.50 1.52
CA LYS A 8 18.21 0.25 0.77
C LYS A 8 18.35 -0.91 1.76
N GLY A 9 17.37 -1.05 2.65
CA GLY A 9 17.22 -2.25 3.45
C GLY A 9 16.96 -3.40 2.50
N THR A 10 17.90 -4.33 2.43
CA THR A 10 17.70 -5.66 1.86
C THR A 10 16.32 -6.14 2.29
N ARG A 11 15.37 -6.24 1.36
CA ARG A 11 14.06 -6.82 1.66
C ARG A 11 14.34 -8.26 2.07
N LYS A 12 14.44 -8.50 3.38
CA LYS A 12 14.50 -9.84 3.96
C LYS A 12 13.42 -10.64 3.26
N LYS A 13 13.81 -11.77 2.64
CA LYS A 13 12.90 -12.68 1.93
C LYS A 13 11.73 -12.89 2.87
N LYS A 14 10.58 -12.28 2.54
CA LYS A 14 9.41 -12.39 3.40
C LYS A 14 9.04 -13.86 3.33
N ASP A 15 8.98 -14.51 4.49
CA ASP A 15 8.59 -15.92 4.59
C ASP A 15 7.38 -16.16 3.66
N PRO A 16 7.39 -17.17 2.79
CA PRO A 16 6.32 -17.40 1.82
C PRO A 16 4.96 -17.64 2.48
N ASN A 17 4.96 -18.08 3.75
CA ASN A 17 3.76 -18.28 4.57
C ASN A 17 3.27 -17.01 5.27
N ALA A 18 4.01 -15.90 5.23
CA ALA A 18 3.58 -14.67 5.88
C ALA A 18 2.41 -14.04 5.12
N PRO A 19 1.33 -13.64 5.81
CA PRO A 19 0.17 -13.05 5.15
C PRO A 19 0.56 -11.77 4.40
N LYS A 20 -0.10 -11.56 3.26
CA LYS A 20 0.13 -10.39 2.42
C LYS A 20 -0.28 -9.15 3.21
N ARG A 21 0.62 -8.17 3.30
CA ARG A 21 0.36 -6.89 3.98
C ARG A 21 -0.95 -6.26 3.51
N SER A 22 -1.73 -5.73 4.45
CA SER A 22 -2.93 -4.97 4.11
C SER A 22 -2.62 -3.75 3.25
N LEU A 23 -3.60 -3.40 2.43
CA LEU A 23 -3.56 -2.20 1.60
C LEU A 23 -4.16 -1.02 2.39
N SER A 24 -3.45 0.10 2.41
CA SER A 24 -3.98 1.36 2.98
C SER A 24 -4.98 2.02 2.03
N ALA A 25 -5.71 3.02 2.53
CA ALA A 25 -6.69 3.78 1.72
C ALA A 25 -6.02 4.38 0.48
N TYR A 26 -4.82 4.94 0.67
CA TYR A 26 -3.99 5.42 -0.41
C TYR A 26 -3.58 4.32 -1.39
N MET A 27 -3.29 3.10 -0.93
CA MET A 27 -2.94 1.99 -1.84
C MET A 27 -4.13 1.54 -2.70
N PHE A 28 -5.35 1.52 -2.17
CA PHE A 28 -6.54 1.24 -2.97
C PHE A 28 -6.72 2.30 -4.06
N PHE A 29 -6.72 3.58 -3.64
CA PHE A 29 -6.80 4.72 -4.57
C PHE A 29 -5.67 4.69 -5.61
N ALA A 30 -4.43 4.49 -5.15
CA ALA A 30 -3.26 4.48 -6.01
C ALA A 30 -3.27 3.30 -6.98
N ASN A 31 -3.86 2.14 -6.65
CA ASN A 31 -4.00 1.04 -7.61
C ASN A 31 -5.01 1.41 -8.70
N GLU A 32 -6.21 1.86 -8.35
CA GLU A 32 -7.23 2.23 -9.36
C GLU A 32 -6.76 3.40 -10.23
N GLN A 33 -6.20 4.44 -9.62
CA GLN A 33 -5.74 5.61 -10.36
C GLN A 33 -4.40 5.38 -11.07
N ARG A 34 -3.56 4.45 -10.63
CA ARG A 34 -2.33 4.06 -11.34
C ARG A 34 -2.68 3.60 -12.74
N ASP A 35 -3.67 2.74 -12.87
CA ASP A 35 -4.04 2.16 -14.15
C ASP A 35 -4.68 3.22 -15.05
N ILE A 36 -5.48 4.14 -14.49
CA ILE A 36 -6.02 5.30 -15.20
C ILE A 36 -4.90 6.25 -15.66
N VAL A 37 -4.02 6.70 -14.75
CA VAL A 37 -2.93 7.63 -15.06
C VAL A 37 -1.95 7.03 -16.07
N ARG A 38 -1.69 5.71 -15.99
CA ARG A 38 -0.87 4.99 -16.97
C ARG A 38 -1.56 4.88 -18.32
N ALA A 39 -2.87 4.71 -18.35
CA ALA A 39 -3.64 4.68 -19.60
C ALA A 39 -3.71 6.07 -20.26
N GLU A 40 -3.92 7.12 -19.47
CA GLU A 40 -3.90 8.52 -19.94
C GLU A 40 -2.49 8.97 -20.37
N ASN A 41 -1.46 8.44 -19.73
CA ASN A 41 -0.06 8.79 -20.01
C ASN A 41 0.74 7.52 -20.32
N PRO A 42 0.59 6.94 -21.51
CA PRO A 42 1.40 5.79 -21.90
C PRO A 42 2.88 6.23 -21.98
N GLY A 43 3.73 5.61 -21.17
CA GLY A 43 5.19 5.82 -21.20
C GLY A 43 5.79 6.67 -20.07
N ILE A 44 4.98 7.20 -19.14
CA ILE A 44 5.54 7.87 -17.95
C ILE A 44 6.09 6.86 -16.94
N ALA A 45 7.22 7.23 -16.31
CA ALA A 45 7.86 6.38 -15.32
C ALA A 45 6.98 6.21 -14.07
N PHE A 46 7.02 5.02 -13.46
CA PHE A 46 6.29 4.72 -12.21
C PHE A 46 6.54 5.76 -11.10
N GLY A 47 7.76 6.33 -11.04
CA GLY A 47 8.09 7.40 -10.09
C GLY A 47 7.29 8.69 -10.31
N GLN A 48 6.95 9.04 -11.56
CA GLN A 48 6.11 10.20 -11.88
C GLN A 48 4.64 9.91 -11.59
N ILE A 49 4.17 8.70 -11.90
CA ILE A 49 2.82 8.24 -11.56
C ILE A 49 2.60 8.38 -10.04
N GLY A 50 3.54 7.90 -9.22
CA GLY A 50 3.44 8.02 -7.76
C GLY A 50 3.35 9.47 -7.26
N LYS A 51 4.05 10.41 -7.91
CA LYS A 51 3.95 11.84 -7.57
C LYS A 51 2.55 12.39 -7.87
N ILE A 52 2.06 12.16 -9.09
CA ILE A 52 0.72 12.61 -9.53
C ILE A 52 -0.35 12.02 -8.61
N LEU A 53 -0.26 10.73 -8.29
CA LEU A 53 -1.18 10.05 -7.37
C LEU A 53 -1.13 10.63 -5.96
N GLY A 54 0.07 10.96 -5.46
CA GLY A 54 0.25 11.59 -4.15
C GLY A 54 -0.39 12.98 -4.08
N GLU A 55 -0.26 13.77 -5.16
CA GLU A 55 -0.91 15.08 -5.26
C GLU A 55 -2.42 14.94 -5.40
N LYS A 56 -2.92 14.06 -6.27
CA LYS A 56 -4.36 13.74 -6.38
C LYS A 56 -4.93 13.27 -5.04
N TRP A 57 -4.22 12.44 -4.28
CA TRP A 57 -4.67 11.97 -2.97
C TRP A 57 -4.75 13.08 -1.92
N LYS A 58 -3.79 14.01 -1.92
CA LYS A 58 -3.84 15.18 -1.02
C LYS A 58 -4.94 16.16 -1.42
N ALA A 59 -5.17 16.32 -2.73
CA ALA A 59 -6.23 17.16 -3.28
C ALA A 59 -7.63 16.53 -3.12
N LEU A 60 -7.72 15.21 -2.97
CA LEU A 60 -8.98 14.54 -2.67
C LEU A 60 -9.53 14.98 -1.32
N ASP A 61 -10.78 15.41 -1.32
CA ASP A 61 -11.50 15.75 -0.11
C ASP A 61 -11.69 14.54 0.82
N VAL A 62 -11.80 14.78 2.13
CA VAL A 62 -12.03 13.74 3.14
C VAL A 62 -13.27 12.91 2.80
N LYS A 63 -14.29 13.52 2.18
CA LYS A 63 -15.49 12.81 1.71
C LYS A 63 -15.20 11.70 0.71
N ASN A 64 -14.31 11.96 -0.24
CA ASN A 64 -13.94 10.96 -1.25
C ASN A 64 -12.96 9.93 -0.68
N ARG A 65 -12.17 10.30 0.32
CA ARG A 65 -11.28 9.37 1.04
C ARG A 65 -12.03 8.40 1.95
N GLY A 66 -13.14 8.82 2.54
CA GLY A 66 -13.98 8.02 3.45
C GLY A 66 -14.24 6.59 2.99
N PRO A 67 -14.77 6.33 1.78
CA PRO A 67 -15.00 4.97 1.31
C PRO A 67 -13.71 4.15 1.13
N TYR A 68 -12.61 4.77 0.68
CA TYR A 68 -11.32 4.07 0.58
C TYR A 68 -10.73 3.76 1.95
N GLU A 69 -10.95 4.64 2.94
CA GLU A 69 -10.49 4.46 4.31
C GLU A 69 -11.27 3.35 5.01
N ALA A 70 -12.57 3.26 4.79
CA ALA A 70 -13.40 2.14 5.25
C ALA A 70 -12.95 0.80 4.64
N LYS A 71 -12.73 0.75 3.32
CA LYS A 71 -12.18 -0.45 2.63
C LYS A 71 -10.82 -0.84 3.19
N ALA A 72 -9.94 0.13 3.41
CA ALA A 72 -8.61 -0.09 3.97
C ALA A 72 -8.67 -0.57 5.43
N LEU A 73 -9.60 -0.05 6.23
CA LEU A 73 -9.80 -0.51 7.61
C LEU A 73 -10.27 -1.97 7.62
N ALA A 74 -11.18 -2.35 6.73
CA ALA A 74 -11.64 -3.72 6.59
C ALA A 74 -10.50 -4.67 6.18
N ASP A 75 -9.70 -4.30 5.17
CA ASP A 75 -8.55 -5.10 4.73
C ASP A 75 -7.44 -5.15 5.80
N LYS A 76 -7.24 -4.05 6.54
CA LYS A 76 -6.34 -4.02 7.70
C LYS A 76 -6.77 -5.02 8.76
N LYS A 77 -8.05 -5.07 9.12
CA LYS A 77 -8.59 -6.06 10.06
C LYS A 77 -8.36 -7.49 9.57
N ARG A 78 -8.62 -7.77 8.28
CA ARG A 78 -8.34 -9.09 7.68
C ARG A 78 -6.87 -9.48 7.87
N TYR A 79 -5.96 -8.58 7.48
CA TYR A 79 -4.53 -8.82 7.63
C TYR A 79 -4.09 -8.96 9.09
N GLU A 80 -4.67 -8.20 10.02
CA GLU A 80 -4.34 -8.31 11.45
C GLU A 80 -4.74 -9.69 12.01
N LEU A 81 -5.89 -10.23 11.59
CA LEU A 81 -6.33 -11.58 11.95
C LEU A 81 -5.40 -12.65 11.33
N GLU A 82 -5.19 -12.62 10.01
CA GLU A 82 -4.30 -13.57 9.33
C GLU A 82 -2.87 -13.49 9.89
N LYS A 83 -2.39 -12.29 10.23
CA LYS A 83 -1.07 -12.07 10.81
C LYS A 83 -1.00 -12.60 12.24
N ALA A 84 -2.04 -12.46 13.04
CA ALA A 84 -2.09 -13.02 14.38
C ALA A 84 -2.05 -14.56 14.33
N GLU A 85 -2.79 -15.18 13.41
CA GLU A 85 -2.74 -16.64 13.19
C GLU A 85 -1.37 -17.09 12.67
N TYR A 86 -0.79 -16.35 11.73
CA TYR A 86 0.56 -16.63 11.25
C TYR A 86 1.62 -16.48 12.35
N LEU A 87 1.52 -15.46 13.19
CA LEU A 87 2.41 -15.29 14.35
C LEU A 87 2.25 -16.45 15.32
N LYS A 88 1.01 -16.87 15.61
CA LYS A 88 0.73 -17.98 16.52
C LYS A 88 1.30 -19.30 15.99
N THR A 89 1.03 -19.63 14.73
CA THR A 89 1.56 -20.83 14.07
C THR A 89 3.08 -20.81 13.92
N LYS A 90 3.68 -19.63 13.70
CA LYS A 90 5.14 -19.48 13.66
C LYS A 90 5.80 -19.67 15.04
N VAL A 91 5.18 -19.17 16.10
CA VAL A 91 5.68 -19.34 17.48
C VAL A 91 5.52 -20.78 17.96
N GLU A 92 4.50 -21.49 17.53
CA GLU A 92 4.28 -22.91 17.89
C GLU A 92 5.14 -23.88 17.05
N ALA A 93 5.64 -23.43 15.90
CA ALA A 93 6.53 -24.21 15.04
C ALA A 93 8.04 -23.98 15.33
N GLU A 94 8.37 -23.11 16.28
CA GLU A 94 9.74 -22.82 16.76
C GLU A 94 9.95 -23.44 18.15
#